data_AF-A0A960TSW1-F1
#
_entry.id   AF-A0A960TSW1-F1
#
_cell.length_a   1.000
_cell.length_b   1.000
_cell.length_c   1.000
_cell.angle_alpha   90.00
_cell.angle_beta   90.00
_cell.angle_gamma   90.00
#
_symmetry.space_group_name_H-M   'P 1'
#
loop_
_entity.id
_entity.type
_entity.pdbx_description
1 polymer ?
#
loop_
_entity_poly.entity_id
_entity_poly.type
_entity_poly.pdbx_seq_one_letter_code
_entity_poly.pdbx_strand_id
1 'polypeptide(L)'
;MTDGTTKLNLKIEIRRNSDGVVAADTWEDWDWHQYWWEHGNAACDCNRELFFLSAQGLPNPEEGDECGCGRGAFSVRCTDADTGEVLYNEWEDQ
;
A
#
# COMPACT_ATOMS: atom_id res chain seq x y z
N MET A 1 -6.00 15.12 -26.31
CA MET A 1 -5.60 13.71 -26.17
C MET A 1 -5.63 13.43 -24.68
N THR A 2 -6.72 12.86 -24.18
CA THR A 2 -6.77 12.38 -22.79
C THR A 2 -5.88 11.15 -22.75
N ASP A 3 -4.71 11.28 -22.14
CA ASP A 3 -3.85 10.14 -21.82
C ASP A 3 -4.71 9.20 -20.97
N GLY A 4 -5.14 8.10 -21.57
CA GLY A 4 -6.05 7.16 -20.94
C GLY A 4 -5.25 6.25 -20.03
N THR A 5 -4.88 6.73 -18.85
CA THR A 5 -4.31 5.82 -17.85
C THR A 5 -5.35 4.77 -17.50
N THR A 6 -4.98 3.51 -17.67
CA THR A 6 -5.84 2.38 -17.36
C THR A 6 -6.15 2.40 -15.87
N LYS A 7 -7.43 2.57 -15.55
CA LYS A 7 -7.92 2.41 -14.18
C LYS A 7 -7.98 0.93 -13.84
N LEU A 8 -7.49 0.58 -12.66
CA LEU A 8 -7.46 -0.79 -12.16
C LEU A 8 -8.11 -0.85 -10.78
N ASN A 9 -8.79 -1.96 -10.52
CA ASN A 9 -9.09 -2.35 -9.15
C ASN A 9 -7.83 -2.98 -8.57
N LEU A 10 -7.33 -2.45 -7.47
CA LEU A 10 -6.09 -2.90 -6.85
C LEU A 10 -6.40 -3.60 -5.54
N LYS A 11 -5.93 -4.84 -5.38
CA LYS A 11 -5.83 -5.46 -4.07
C LYS A 11 -4.47 -5.09 -3.48
N ILE A 12 -4.49 -4.38 -2.35
CA ILE A 12 -3.31 -3.95 -1.62
C ILE A 12 -3.18 -4.83 -0.38
N GLU A 13 -2.06 -5.54 -0.26
CA GLU A 13 -1.70 -6.33 0.92
C GLU A 13 -0.50 -5.67 1.61
N ILE A 14 -0.66 -5.27 2.87
CA ILE A 14 0.37 -4.58 3.64
C ILE A 14 0.76 -5.44 4.83
N ARG A 15 2.03 -5.84 4.86
CA ARG A 15 2.63 -6.64 5.93
C ARG A 15 3.40 -5.73 6.87
N ARG A 16 3.10 -5.78 8.17
CA ARG A 16 3.97 -5.20 9.21
C ARG A 16 5.13 -6.14 9.46
N ASN A 17 6.36 -5.67 9.29
CA ASN A 17 7.54 -6.54 9.29
C ASN A 17 7.98 -6.97 10.69
N SER A 18 7.60 -6.24 11.74
CA SER A 18 7.96 -6.57 13.12
C SER A 18 7.29 -7.85 13.64
N ASP A 19 6.10 -8.18 13.14
CA ASP A 19 5.31 -9.33 13.61
C ASP A 19 4.63 -10.15 12.49
N GLY A 20 4.77 -9.73 11.24
CA GLY A 20 4.26 -10.45 10.07
C GLY A 20 2.75 -10.33 9.88
N VAL A 21 2.04 -9.51 10.65
CA VAL A 21 0.59 -9.31 10.46
C VAL A 21 0.35 -8.65 9.11
N VAL A 22 -0.63 -9.17 8.37
CA VAL A 22 -1.03 -8.66 7.06
C VAL A 22 -2.44 -8.10 7.14
N ALA A 23 -2.62 -6.88 6.64
CA ALA A 23 -3.92 -6.28 6.36
C ALA A 23 -4.08 -6.15 4.85
N ALA A 24 -5.31 -6.27 4.35
CA ALA A 24 -5.59 -6.17 2.93
C ALA A 24 -6.85 -5.34 2.67
N ASP A 25 -6.82 -4.55 1.60
CA ASP A 25 -7.94 -3.74 1.15
C ASP A 25 -8.01 -3.73 -0.38
N THR A 26 -9.17 -3.39 -0.92
CA THR A 26 -9.38 -3.25 -2.37
C THR A 26 -9.68 -1.79 -2.70
N TRP A 27 -8.87 -1.21 -3.59
CA TRP A 27 -9.03 0.16 -4.07
C TRP A 27 -9.58 0.11 -5.49
N GLU A 28 -10.76 0.70 -5.68
CA GLU A 28 -11.45 0.71 -6.96
C GLU A 28 -11.01 1.92 -7.82
N ASP A 29 -11.03 1.74 -9.14
CA ASP A 29 -10.76 2.80 -10.14
C ASP A 29 -9.45 3.58 -9.91
N TRP A 30 -8.40 2.89 -9.44
CA TRP A 30 -7.13 3.51 -9.11
C TRP A 30 -6.22 3.66 -10.34
N ASP A 31 -5.38 4.69 -10.32
CA ASP A 31 -4.35 4.89 -11.34
C ASP A 31 -3.04 4.23 -10.89
N TRP A 32 -2.65 3.13 -11.53
CA TRP A 32 -1.47 2.36 -11.12
C TRP A 32 -0.17 3.02 -11.56
N HIS A 33 0.72 3.29 -10.59
CA HIS A 33 2.08 3.77 -10.84
C HIS A 33 3.08 3.14 -9.86
N GLN A 34 4.01 2.32 -10.35
CA GLN A 34 5.06 1.70 -9.53
C GLN A 34 5.88 2.76 -8.75
N TYR A 35 6.19 3.90 -9.38
CA TYR A 35 6.91 5.00 -8.74
C TYR A 35 6.27 5.48 -7.43
N TRP A 36 4.93 5.43 -7.32
CA TRP A 36 4.23 5.88 -6.12
C TRP A 36 4.60 5.05 -4.89
N TRP A 37 4.85 3.75 -5.08
CA TRP A 37 5.23 2.79 -4.03
C TRP A 37 6.72 2.79 -3.72
N GLU A 38 7.58 3.02 -4.71
CA GLU A 38 9.04 3.00 -4.53
C GLU A 38 9.60 4.33 -4.03
N HIS A 39 9.03 5.44 -4.50
CA HIS A 39 9.61 6.77 -4.35
C HIS A 39 8.59 7.87 -4.00
N GLY A 40 7.30 7.62 -4.21
CA GLY A 40 6.22 8.55 -3.91
C GLY A 40 5.71 8.45 -2.46
N ASN A 41 4.50 8.94 -2.23
CA ASN A 41 3.91 9.00 -0.89
C ASN A 41 3.79 7.61 -0.25
N ALA A 42 3.40 6.59 -1.01
CA ALA A 42 3.25 5.23 -0.51
C ALA A 42 4.59 4.51 -0.24
N ALA A 43 5.73 5.14 -0.55
CA ALA A 43 7.05 4.66 -0.14
C ALA A 43 7.37 4.93 1.34
N CYS A 44 6.66 5.87 1.98
CA CYS A 44 6.83 6.17 3.41
C CYS A 44 6.06 5.16 4.25
N ASP A 45 6.72 4.60 5.28
CA ASP A 45 6.05 3.75 6.28
C ASP A 45 4.87 4.47 6.95
N CYS A 46 4.92 5.80 7.06
CA CYS A 46 3.83 6.60 7.59
C CYS A 46 2.51 6.43 6.81
N ASN A 47 2.54 6.47 5.48
CA ASN A 47 1.35 6.21 4.68
C ASN A 47 0.97 4.72 4.71
N ARG A 48 1.96 3.82 4.76
CA ARG A 48 1.71 2.37 4.84
C ARG A 48 1.01 1.98 6.14
N GLU A 49 1.34 2.64 7.25
CA GLU A 49 0.65 2.46 8.53
C GLU A 49 -0.82 2.91 8.45
N LEU A 50 -1.10 4.07 7.86
CA LEU A 50 -2.48 4.54 7.64
C LEU A 50 -3.28 3.54 6.81
N PHE A 51 -2.70 3.05 5.72
CA PHE A 51 -3.34 2.04 4.87
C PHE A 51 -3.57 0.72 5.63
N PHE A 52 -2.59 0.28 6.43
CA PHE A 52 -2.68 -0.93 7.23
C PHE A 52 -3.79 -0.85 8.31
N LEU A 53 -3.94 0.30 8.96
CA LEU A 53 -5.00 0.54 9.95
C LEU A 53 -6.37 0.65 9.26
N SER A 54 -6.47 1.39 8.17
CA SER A 54 -7.69 1.53 7.36
C SER A 54 -8.20 0.18 6.86
N ALA A 55 -7.30 -0.69 6.36
CA ALA A 55 -7.62 -2.05 5.90
C ALA A 55 -8.18 -2.95 7.02
N GLN A 56 -7.96 -2.62 8.28
CA GLN A 56 -8.53 -3.30 9.44
C GLN A 56 -9.79 -2.61 10.00
N GLY A 57 -10.24 -1.51 9.39
CA GLY A 57 -11.32 -0.67 9.90
C GLY A 57 -10.96 0.05 11.20
N LEU A 58 -9.67 0.23 11.49
CA LEU A 58 -9.18 0.92 12.67
C LEU A 58 -9.05 2.43 12.38
N PRO A 59 -9.26 3.29 13.39
CA PRO A 59 -9.05 4.72 13.22
C PRO A 59 -7.57 5.01 12.94
N ASN A 60 -7.33 6.08 12.19
CA ASN A 60 -5.98 6.61 12.01
C ASN A 60 -5.42 7.10 13.36
N PRO A 61 -4.09 7.11 13.54
CA PRO A 61 -3.45 7.79 14.67
C PRO A 61 -3.89 9.25 14.71
N GLU A 62 -4.01 9.83 15.91
CA GLU A 62 -4.37 11.24 16.03
C GLU A 62 -3.28 12.14 15.40
N GLU A 63 -3.67 13.29 14.84
CA GLU A 63 -2.70 14.26 14.32
C GLU A 63 -1.72 14.68 15.43
N GLY A 64 -0.47 14.22 15.33
CA GLY A 64 0.56 14.47 16.35
C GLY A 64 1.13 13.20 17.00
N ASP A 65 0.49 12.05 16.81
CA ASP A 65 1.17 10.76 17.02
C ASP A 65 2.29 10.65 15.97
N GLU A 66 3.51 10.38 16.42
CA GLU A 66 4.68 10.20 15.57
C GLU A 66 4.51 8.93 14.73
N CYS A 67 3.74 9.02 13.66
CA CYS A 67 3.71 8.03 12.58
C CYS A 67 5.11 8.06 11.96
N GLY A 68 5.96 7.10 12.36
CA GLY A 68 7.40 7.14 12.12
C GLY A 68 7.71 7.21 10.63
N CYS A 69 8.09 8.39 10.14
CA CYS A 69 8.58 8.54 8.77
C CYS A 69 9.83 7.67 8.58
N GLY A 70 9.75 6.68 7.70
CA GLY A 70 10.79 5.68 7.53
C GLY A 70 10.56 4.80 6.31
N ARG A 71 11.43 3.80 6.17
CA ARG A 71 11.30 2.72 5.20
C ARG A 71 11.62 1.40 5.89
N GLY A 72 10.81 0.38 5.60
CA GLY A 72 11.07 -1.01 5.98
C GLY A 72 10.28 -1.52 7.18
N ALA A 73 9.49 -0.69 7.86
CA ALA A 73 8.54 -1.16 8.87
C ALA A 73 7.39 -1.96 8.23
N PHE A 74 7.04 -1.65 6.99
CA PHE A 74 6.02 -2.35 6.22
C PHE A 74 6.52 -2.80 4.86
N SER A 75 6.07 -3.98 4.41
CA SER A 75 6.24 -4.49 3.05
C SER A 75 4.89 -4.57 2.33
N VAL A 76 4.84 -4.15 1.08
CA VAL A 76 3.60 -4.10 0.29
C VAL A 76 3.61 -5.14 -0.83
N ARG A 77 2.44 -5.70 -1.11
CA ARG A 77 2.15 -6.44 -2.33
C ARG A 77 0.87 -5.89 -2.96
N CYS A 78 0.96 -5.53 -4.24
CA CYS A 78 -0.16 -5.03 -5.02
C CYS A 78 -0.46 -6.02 -6.14
N THR A 79 -1.73 -6.40 -6.26
CA THR A 79 -2.22 -7.18 -7.39
C THR A 79 -3.41 -6.49 -8.05
N ASP A 80 -3.59 -6.69 -9.34
CA ASP A 80 -4.86 -6.42 -10.01
C ASP A 80 -5.94 -7.30 -9.35
N ALA A 81 -6.99 -6.68 -8.82
CA ALA A 81 -8.07 -7.37 -8.11
C ALA A 81 -9.00 -8.13 -9.05
N ASP A 82 -9.08 -7.74 -10.32
CA ASP A 82 -9.92 -8.38 -11.33
C ASP A 82 -9.22 -9.59 -11.95
N THR A 83 -7.91 -9.51 -12.18
CA THR A 83 -7.14 -10.57 -12.87
C THR A 83 -6.24 -11.40 -11.95
N GLY A 84 -5.86 -10.87 -10.78
CA GLY A 84 -4.89 -11.46 -9.87
C GLY A 84 -3.43 -11.28 -10.29
N GLU A 85 -3.14 -10.50 -11.35
CA GLU A 85 -1.79 -10.19 -11.78
C GLU A 85 -1.01 -9.44 -10.68
N VAL A 86 0.23 -9.86 -10.40
CA VAL A 86 1.09 -9.17 -9.44
C VAL A 86 1.73 -7.96 -10.12
N LEU A 87 1.41 -6.77 -9.62
CA LEU A 87 1.90 -5.50 -10.15
C LEU A 87 3.13 -4.99 -9.39
N TYR A 88 3.23 -5.31 -8.10
CA TYR A 88 4.33 -4.92 -7.22
C TYR A 88 4.41 -5.86 -6.02
N ASN A 89 5.61 -6.19 -5.56
CA ASN A 89 5.81 -7.11 -4.44
C ASN A 89 7.14 -6.84 -3.73
N GLU A 90 7.11 -6.56 -2.43
CA GLU A 90 8.28 -6.36 -1.58
C GLU A 90 8.48 -7.49 -0.56
N TRP A 91 7.68 -8.56 -0.63
CA TRP A 91 7.70 -9.60 0.40
C TRP A 91 8.91 -10.53 0.28
N GLU A 92 9.50 -10.64 -0.90
CA GLU A 92 10.60 -11.56 -1.23
C GLU A 92 12.00 -10.94 -1.08
N ASP A 93 12.10 -9.61 -0.92
CA ASP A 93 13.36 -8.87 -0.82
C ASP A 93 13.85 -8.63 0.63
N GLN A 94 13.44 -9.48 1.59
CA GLN A 94 13.80 -9.37 3.01
C GLN A 94 14.55 -10.60 3.53
#